data_AF-A0A368F7T6-F1
#
_entry.id   AF-A0A368F7T6-F1
#
_cell.length_a   1.000
_cell.length_b   1.000
_cell.length_c   1.000
_cell.angle_alpha   90.00
_cell.angle_beta   90.00
_cell.angle_gamma   90.00
#
_symmetry.space_group_name_H-M   'P 1'
#
loop_
_entity.id
_entity.type
_entity.pdbx_description
1 polymer ?
#
loop_
_entity_poly.entity_id
_entity_poly.type
_entity_poly.pdbx_seq_one_letter_code
_entity_poly.pdbx_strand_id
1 'polypeptide(L)'
;MHFSARLAIKITCSDNTLYRVTPVYAIVEPEEVIVLNIGRIEGVAKKDRLGILMIDYSGTGNAKDAFKARFPRTLIFLAKNAAFE
;
A
#
# COMPACT_ATOMS: atom_id res chain seq x y z
N MET A 1 6.84 -1.06 -14.56
CA MET A 1 5.76 -0.10 -14.90
C MET A 1 6.37 1.28 -14.82
N HIS A 2 6.51 1.99 -15.94
CA HIS A 2 6.92 3.38 -15.93
C HIS A 2 5.67 4.25 -15.86
N PHE A 3 5.55 5.07 -14.82
CA PHE A 3 4.46 6.01 -14.66
C PHE A 3 4.96 7.40 -15.03
N SER A 4 4.38 8.01 -16.06
CA SER A 4 4.74 9.38 -16.48
C SER A 4 4.13 10.47 -15.60
N ALA A 5 3.32 10.10 -14.60
CA ALA A 5 2.61 11.00 -13.70
C ALA A 5 2.78 10.55 -12.25
N ARG A 6 2.73 11.52 -11.32
CA ARG A 6 2.75 11.26 -9.88
C ARG A 6 1.56 10.40 -9.48
N LEU A 7 1.79 9.47 -8.56
CA LEU A 7 0.76 8.61 -8.01
C LEU A 7 0.59 8.88 -6.53
N ALA A 8 -0.66 8.89 -6.05
CA ALA A 8 -0.92 8.67 -4.63
C ALA A 8 -1.23 7.20 -4.43
N ILE A 9 -0.54 6.58 -3.47
CA ILE A 9 -0.73 5.18 -3.11
C ILE A 9 -1.27 5.06 -1.68
N LYS A 10 -2.13 4.07 -1.47
CA LYS A 10 -2.64 3.66 -0.16
C LYS A 10 -2.44 2.15 -0.04
N ILE A 11 -1.71 1.74 0.98
CA ILE A 11 -1.53 0.33 1.31
C ILE A 11 -2.59 -0.08 2.34
N THR A 12 -3.26 -1.19 2.07
CA THR A 12 -4.25 -1.79 2.94
C THR A 12 -3.82 -3.20 3.32
N CYS A 13 -4.17 -3.63 4.53
CA CYS A 13 -3.97 -4.99 4.98
C CYS A 13 -5.32 -5.57 5.42
N SER A 14 -5.50 -6.88 5.23
CA SER A 14 -6.67 -7.60 5.75
C SER A 14 -6.69 -7.64 7.27
N ASP A 15 -5.53 -7.57 7.92
CA ASP A 15 -5.40 -7.67 9.37
C ASP A 15 -4.33 -6.73 9.92
N ASN A 16 -4.78 -5.58 10.44
CA ASN A 16 -3.91 -4.59 11.06
C ASN A 16 -3.56 -4.94 12.52
N THR A 17 -4.00 -6.09 13.06
CA THR A 17 -3.61 -6.49 14.42
C THR A 17 -2.28 -7.22 14.39
N LEU A 18 -2.08 -8.09 13.40
CA LEU A 18 -0.87 -8.90 13.23
C LEU A 18 0.19 -8.24 12.36
N TYR A 19 -0.18 -7.34 11.45
CA TYR A 19 0.76 -6.67 10.57
C TYR A 19 0.91 -5.18 10.90
N ARG A 20 2.14 -4.69 10.75
CA ARG A 20 2.50 -3.27 10.76
C ARG A 20 3.08 -2.94 9.41
N VAL A 21 2.45 -2.02 8.69
CA VAL A 21 2.83 -1.65 7.33
C VAL A 21 3.19 -0.17 7.29
N THR A 22 4.37 0.13 6.76
CA THR A 22 4.87 1.51 6.65
C THR A 22 5.55 1.72 5.29
N PRO A 23 5.20 2.77 4.53
CA PRO A 23 4.14 3.75 4.80
C PRO A 23 2.72 3.20 4.51
N VAL A 24 1.68 3.79 5.09
CA VAL A 24 0.27 3.46 4.74
C VAL A 24 -0.22 4.31 3.56
N TYR A 25 0.26 5.55 3.46
CA TYR A 25 -0.01 6.46 2.36
C TYR A 25 1.31 7.06 1.89
N ALA A 26 1.49 7.18 0.59
CA ALA A 26 2.64 7.87 0.02
C ALA A 26 2.28 8.52 -1.32
N ILE A 27 3.01 9.56 -1.67
CA ILE A 27 3.06 10.09 -3.03
C ILE A 27 4.32 9.48 -3.66
N VAL A 28 4.18 8.92 -4.85
CA VAL A 28 5.26 8.34 -5.64
C VAL A 28 5.49 9.27 -6.82
N GLU A 29 6.67 9.86 -6.90
CA GLU A 29 7.12 10.62 -8.05
C GLU A 29 7.41 9.68 -9.25
N PRO A 30 7.35 10.16 -10.49
CA PRO A 30 7.78 9.38 -11.65
C PRO A 30 9.17 8.80 -11.42
N GLU A 31 9.32 7.50 -11.70
CA GLU A 31 10.58 6.75 -11.54
C GLU A 31 11.07 6.56 -10.09
N GLU A 32 10.34 7.07 -9.11
CA GLU A 32 10.64 6.86 -7.70
C GLU A 32 10.30 5.42 -7.27
N VAL A 33 11.18 4.85 -6.45
CA VAL A 33 10.96 3.58 -5.78
C VAL A 33 10.73 3.82 -4.30
N ILE A 34 9.57 3.41 -3.82
CA ILE A 34 9.23 3.45 -2.39
C ILE A 34 9.39 2.05 -1.79
N VAL A 35 10.14 1.97 -0.68
CA VAL A 35 10.28 0.75 0.10
C VAL A 35 9.08 0.57 1.02
N LEU A 36 8.41 -0.58 0.90
CA LEU A 36 7.30 -0.99 1.77
C LEU A 36 7.82 -1.90 2.88
N ASN A 37 7.80 -1.42 4.12
CA ASN A 37 8.17 -2.21 5.29
C ASN A 37 6.94 -2.92 5.85
N ILE A 38 7.02 -4.24 5.97
CA ILE A 38 5.95 -5.09 6.51
C ILE A 38 6.52 -5.87 7.69
N GLY A 39 6.12 -5.49 8.90
CA GLY A 39 6.38 -6.25 10.12
C GLY A 39 5.22 -7.17 10.45
N ARG A 40 5.52 -8.40 10.88
CA ARG A 40 4.53 -9.36 11.38
C ARG A 40 4.79 -9.61 12.87
N ILE A 41 3.74 -9.52 13.68
CA ILE A 41 3.74 -9.87 15.09
C ILE A 41 3.37 -11.36 15.21
N GLU A 42 3.91 -12.05 16.22
CA GLU A 42 3.54 -13.43 16.53
C GLU A 42 2.03 -13.57 16.71
N GLY A 43 1.48 -14.64 16.13
CA GLY A 43 0.05 -14.88 16.14
C GLY A 43 -0.32 -16.05 15.24
N VAL A 44 -1.62 -16.33 15.17
CA VAL A 44 -2.15 -17.49 14.47
C VAL A 44 -1.76 -17.46 12.99
N ALA A 45 -1.34 -18.61 12.47
CA ALA A 45 -1.07 -18.79 11.05
C ALA A 45 -2.38 -18.62 10.27
N LYS A 46 -2.41 -17.62 9.38
CA LYS A 46 -3.56 -17.25 8.56
C LYS A 46 -3.08 -16.71 7.22
N LYS A 47 -3.94 -16.86 6.22
CA LYS A 47 -3.76 -16.22 4.91
C LYS A 47 -4.27 -14.79 4.97
N ASP A 48 -3.37 -13.84 4.81
CA ASP A 48 -3.67 -12.42 4.78
C ASP A 48 -3.39 -11.82 3.40
N ARG A 49 -3.98 -10.65 3.14
CA ARG A 49 -3.87 -9.95 1.85
C ARG A 49 -3.39 -8.53 2.09
N LEU A 50 -2.51 -8.06 1.21
CA LEU A 50 -2.13 -6.67 1.13
C LEU A 50 -2.68 -6.08 -0.16
N GLY A 51 -3.41 -4.98 -0.06
CA GLY A 51 -3.89 -4.22 -1.21
C GLY A 51 -3.02 -2.99 -1.41
N ILE A 52 -2.69 -2.68 -2.66
CA ILE A 52 -2.14 -1.38 -3.03
C ILE A 52 -3.17 -0.68 -3.90
N LEU A 53 -3.71 0.41 -3.38
CA LEU A 53 -4.63 1.28 -4.06
C LEU A 53 -3.83 2.43 -4.66
N MET A 54 -4.07 2.75 -5.93
CA MET A 54 -3.34 3.78 -6.65
C MET A 54 -4.31 4.73 -7.37
N ILE A 55 -4.01 6.02 -7.36
CA ILE A 55 -4.69 7.05 -8.14
C ILE A 55 -3.68 8.01 -8.75
N ASP A 56 -4.00 8.54 -9.92
CA ASP A 56 -3.23 9.63 -10.51
C ASP A 56 -3.33 10.86 -9.63
N TYR A 57 -2.18 11.47 -9.33
CA TYR A 57 -2.07 12.58 -8.39
C TYR A 57 -1.46 13.80 -9.07
N SER A 58 -2.18 14.93 -8.99
CA SER A 58 -1.73 16.21 -9.55
C SER A 58 -1.77 17.35 -8.52
N GLY A 59 -2.12 17.06 -7.27
CA GLY A 59 -2.28 18.05 -6.21
C GLY A 59 -0.98 18.45 -5.52
N THR A 60 -1.11 19.35 -4.54
CA THR A 60 -0.02 19.82 -3.65
C THR A 60 -0.23 19.39 -2.19
N GLY A 61 -1.33 18.71 -1.87
CA GLY A 61 -1.64 18.17 -0.54
C GLY A 61 -0.98 16.82 -0.24
N ASN A 62 -1.55 16.09 0.72
CA ASN A 62 -1.05 14.75 1.10
C ASN A 62 -1.80 13.63 0.35
N ALA A 63 -1.17 12.45 0.28
CA ALA A 63 -1.77 11.28 -0.37
C ALA A 63 -3.10 10.85 0.26
N LYS A 64 -3.27 10.97 1.58
CA LYS A 64 -4.49 10.53 2.29
C LYS A 64 -5.74 11.27 1.82
N ASP A 65 -5.63 12.58 1.60
CA ASP A 65 -6.75 13.40 1.14
C ASP A 65 -7.15 13.08 -0.31
N ALA A 66 -6.17 12.68 -1.15
CA ALA A 66 -6.44 12.29 -2.52
C ALA A 66 -7.39 11.07 -2.64
N PHE A 67 -7.37 10.16 -1.65
CA PHE A 67 -8.26 8.99 -1.59
C PHE A 67 -9.69 9.29 -1.09
N LYS A 68 -10.02 10.51 -0.67
CA LYS A 68 -11.39 10.88 -0.27
C LYS A 68 -12.31 11.13 -1.46
N ALA A 69 -11.75 11.53 -2.60
CA ALA A 69 -12.50 12.10 -3.72
C ALA A 69 -12.47 11.25 -5.01
N ARG A 70 -11.75 10.13 -5.03
CA ARG A 70 -11.51 9.34 -6.26
C ARG A 70 -11.66 7.84 -6.02
N PHE A 71 -12.13 7.13 -7.05
CA PHE A 71 -12.15 5.67 -7.08
C PHE A 71 -10.75 5.16 -7.45
N PRO A 72 -10.08 4.39 -6.57
CA PRO A 72 -8.74 3.91 -6.82
C PRO A 72 -8.71 2.73 -7.78
N ARG A 73 -7.62 2.64 -8.56
CA ARG A 73 -7.23 1.39 -9.21
C ARG A 73 -6.65 0.47 -8.13
N THR A 74 -7.17 -0.75 -8.03
CA THR A 74 -6.76 -1.70 -7.00
C THR A 74 -5.83 -2.75 -7.59
N LEU A 75 -4.65 -2.91 -6.98
CA LEU A 75 -3.79 -4.06 -7.19
C LEU A 75 -3.75 -4.89 -5.90
N ILE A 76 -4.14 -6.16 -5.99
CA ILE A 76 -4.18 -7.07 -4.84
C ILE A 76 -2.92 -7.92 -4.84
N PHE A 77 -2.16 -7.85 -3.75
CA PHE A 77 -1.07 -8.78 -3.46
C PHE A 77 -1.52 -9.78 -2.40
N LEU A 78 -1.44 -11.07 -2.74
CA LEU A 78 -1.57 -12.13 -1.75
C LEU A 78 -0.21 -12.25 -1.05
N ALA A 79 -0.13 -11.82 0.20
CA ALA A 79 1.02 -12.15 1.04
C ALA A 79 0.96 -13.67 1.25
N LYS A 80 1.79 -14.42 0.52
CA LYS A 80 1.92 -15.86 0.73
C LYS A 80 2.29 -16.11 2.19
N ASN A 81 1.61 -17.09 2.77
CA ASN A 81 1.78 -17.67 4.10
C ASN A 81 2.96 -17.08 4.88
N ALA A 82 2.68 -16.25 5.87
CA ALA A 82 2.92 -16.45 7.31
C ALA A 82 3.80 -17.63 7.82
N ALA A 83 4.68 -18.20 7.02
CA ALA A 83 5.76 -19.08 7.41
C ALA A 83 7.02 -18.34 6.95
N PHE A 84 7.36 -17.27 7.68
CA PHE A 84 8.74 -16.82 7.69
C PHE A 84 9.46 -17.85 8.57
N GLU A 85 10.09 -18.84 7.92
CA GLU A 85 11.28 -19.48 8.49
C GLU A 85 12.41 -18.46 8.58
#